data_AF-A0A1S1J821-F1
#
_entry.id   AF-A0A1S1J821-F1
#
_cell.length_a   1.000
_cell.length_b   1.000
_cell.length_c   1.000
_cell.angle_alpha   90.00
_cell.angle_beta   90.00
_cell.angle_gamma   90.00
#
_symmetry.space_group_name_H-M   'P 1'
#
loop_
_entity.id
_entity.type
_entity.pdbx_description
1 polymer ?
#
loop_
_entity_poly.entity_id
_entity_poly.type
_entity_poly.pdbx_seq_one_letter_code
_entity_poly.pdbx_strand_id
1 'polypeptide(L)' 'MKTIDKLEVEIVDRIYKLFLDKYSGNKSSFAKASNCTETTVRRILRNEQGITVNLLIRMADALDTTSSELLKDLHLRDKE' A
#
# COMPACT_ATOMS: atom_id res chain seq x y z
N MET A 1 -13.96 -8.12 12.55
CA MET A 1 -12.80 -7.64 11.78
C MET A 1 -11.71 -7.30 12.77
N LYS A 2 -10.53 -7.92 12.67
CA LYS A 2 -9.44 -7.70 13.63
C LYS A 2 -8.89 -6.28 13.43
N THR A 3 -8.37 -5.65 14.49
CA THR A 3 -7.80 -4.28 14.42
C THR A 3 -6.73 -4.15 13.34
N ILE A 4 -5.92 -5.20 13.13
CA ILE A 4 -4.90 -5.27 12.09
C ILE A 4 -5.50 -5.15 10.69
N ASP A 5 -6.61 -5.84 10.41
CA ASP A 5 -7.27 -5.80 9.10
C ASP A 5 -7.72 -4.37 8.74
N LYS A 6 -8.15 -3.58 9.74
CA LYS A 6 -8.52 -2.17 9.55
C LYS A 6 -7.33 -1.30 9.17
N LEU A 7 -6.20 -1.48 9.86
CA LEU A 7 -4.98 -0.73 9.57
C LEU A 7 -4.43 -1.09 8.17
N GLU A 8 -4.52 -2.35 7.78
CA GLU A 8 -4.11 -2.78 6.45
C GLU A 8 -4.96 -2.14 5.35
N VAL A 9 -6.29 -2.09 5.54
CA VAL A 9 -7.19 -1.37 4.61
C VAL A 9 -6.81 0.10 4.50
N GLU A 10 -6.46 0.77 5.61
CA GLU A 10 -6.04 2.17 5.58
C GLU A 10 -4.71 2.37 4.83
N ILE A 11 -3.73 1.48 5.04
CA ILE A 11 -2.47 1.49 4.26
C ILE A 11 -2.77 1.33 2.77
N VAL A 12 -3.63 0.37 2.41
CA VAL A 12 -4.03 0.12 1.02
C VAL A 12 -4.73 1.33 0.41
N ASP A 13 -5.60 2.02 1.15
CA ASP A 13 -6.26 3.26 0.68
C ASP A 13 -5.27 4.41 0.44
N ARG A 14 -4.29 4.58 1.33
CA ARG A 14 -3.20 5.57 1.13
C ARG A 14 -2.38 5.26 -0.12
N ILE A 15 -1.98 4.00 -0.29
CA ILE A 15 -1.28 3.53 -1.49
C ILE A 15 -2.14 3.78 -2.74
N TYR A 16 -3.44 3.47 -2.67
CA TYR A 16 -4.36 3.63 -3.80
C TYR A 16 -4.49 5.09 -4.25
N LYS A 17 -4.61 6.03 -3.32
CA LYS A 17 -4.66 7.48 -3.63
C LYS A 17 -3.40 7.96 -4.35
N LEU A 18 -2.23 7.65 -3.81
CA LEU A 18 -0.95 8.01 -4.43
C LEU A 18 -0.76 7.31 -5.79
N PHE A 19 -1.22 6.06 -5.90
CA PHE A 19 -1.21 5.32 -7.14
C PHE A 19 -2.07 5.98 -8.22
N LEU A 20 -3.28 6.45 -7.88
CA LEU A 20 -4.14 7.17 -8.81
C LEU A 20 -3.51 8.49 -9.27
N ASP A 21 -2.87 9.22 -8.37
CA ASP A 21 -2.21 10.49 -8.68
C ASP A 21 -1.00 10.28 -9.60
N LYS A 22 -0.04 9.45 -9.19
CA LYS A 22 1.23 9.26 -9.91
C LYS A 22 1.11 8.43 -11.18
N TYR A 23 0.26 7.40 -11.18
CA TYR A 23 0.17 6.43 -12.28
C TYR A 23 -1.14 6.51 -13.06
N SER A 24 -2.06 7.42 -12.70
CA SER A 24 -3.35 7.61 -13.38
C SER A 24 -4.15 6.31 -13.52
N GLY A 25 -4.06 5.42 -12.51
CA GLY A 25 -4.75 4.12 -12.53
C GLY A 25 -4.05 3.01 -13.33
N ASN A 26 -2.87 3.25 -13.91
CA ASN A 26 -2.12 2.25 -14.67
C ASN A 26 -1.39 1.27 -13.74
N LYS A 27 -2.01 0.10 -13.52
CA LYS A 27 -1.49 -0.94 -12.62
C LYS A 27 -0.21 -1.58 -13.13
N SER A 28 -0.05 -1.73 -14.44
CA SER A 28 1.14 -2.33 -15.04
C SER A 28 2.38 -1.46 -14.79
N SER A 29 2.25 -0.14 -14.95
CA SER A 29 3.32 0.82 -14.65
C SER A 29 3.70 0.83 -13.18
N PHE A 30 2.71 0.84 -12.28
CA PHE A 30 2.96 0.80 -10.84
C PHE A 30 3.61 -0.53 -10.41
N ALA A 31 3.17 -1.64 -10.98
CA ALA A 31 3.76 -2.96 -10.74
C ALA A 31 5.23 -3.02 -11.17
N LYS A 32 5.53 -2.50 -12.37
CA LYS A 32 6.91 -2.42 -12.88
C LYS A 32 7.80 -1.57 -11.96
N ALA A 33 7.33 -0.40 -11.55
CA ALA A 33 8.07 0.47 -10.63
C ALA A 33 8.27 -0.18 -9.24
N SER A 34 7.26 -0.91 -8.75
CA SER A 34 7.31 -1.63 -7.47
C SER A 34 8.06 -2.97 -7.56
N ASN A 35 8.59 -3.34 -8.73
CA ASN A 35 9.21 -4.63 -9.02
C ASN A 35 8.34 -5.86 -8.64
N CYS A 36 7.04 -5.79 -8.95
CA CYS A 36 6.10 -6.88 -8.69
C CYS A 36 5.20 -7.13 -9.90
N THR A 37 4.31 -8.13 -9.82
CA THR A 37 3.38 -8.42 -10.91
C THR A 37 2.16 -7.51 -10.82
N GLU A 38 1.53 -7.21 -11.95
CA GLU A 38 0.25 -6.49 -11.97
C GLU A 38 -0.83 -7.23 -11.18
N THR A 39 -0.82 -8.57 -11.19
CA THR A 39 -1.71 -9.39 -10.36
C THR A 39 -1.50 -9.11 -8.88
N THR A 40 -0.26 -8.95 -8.41
CA THR A 40 0.06 -8.59 -7.03
C THR A 40 -0.53 -7.22 -6.68
N VAL A 41 -0.31 -6.20 -7.52
CA VAL A 41 -0.91 -4.86 -7.33
C VAL A 41 -2.43 -4.96 -7.26
N ARG A 42 -3.07 -5.65 -8.20
CA ARG A 42 -4.52 -5.81 -8.26
C ARG A 42 -5.09 -6.46 -7.00
N ARG A 43 -4.46 -7.53 -6.49
CA ARG A 43 -4.93 -8.24 -5.30
C ARG A 43 -4.78 -7.40 -4.04
N ILE A 44 -3.67 -6.67 -3.90
CA ILE A 44 -3.45 -5.75 -2.77
C ILE A 44 -4.47 -4.62 -2.77
N LEU A 45 -4.67 -3.95 -3.92
CA LEU A 45 -5.64 -2.86 -4.03
C LEU A 45 -7.10 -3.31 -3.81
N ARG A 46 -7.37 -4.62 -3.83
CA ARG A 46 -8.66 -5.22 -3.50
C ARG A 46 -8.72 -5.81 -2.09
N ASN A 47 -7.66 -5.66 -1.30
CA ASN A 47 -7.50 -6.31 0.01
C ASN A 47 -7.64 -7.85 -0.04
N GLU A 48 -7.35 -8.48 -1.19
CA GLU A 48 -7.36 -9.93 -1.39
C GLU A 48 -6.01 -10.60 -1.03
N GLN A 49 -4.99 -9.78 -0.82
CA GLN A 49 -3.65 -10.19 -0.43
C GLN A 49 -3.03 -9.11 0.45
N GLY A 50 -2.46 -9.53 1.58
CA GLY A 50 -1.75 -8.59 2.44
C GLY A 50 -0.38 -8.15 1.89
N ILE A 51 0.15 -7.09 2.50
CA ILE A 51 1.41 -6.47 2.07
C ILE A 51 2.57 -6.92 2.96
N THR A 52 3.58 -7.57 2.37
CA THR A 52 4.83 -7.85 3.09
C THR A 52 5.67 -6.58 3.23
N VAL A 53 6.49 -6.48 4.27
CA VAL A 53 7.32 -5.27 4.53
C VAL A 53 8.19 -4.90 3.33
N ASN A 54 8.83 -5.88 2.67
CA ASN A 54 9.63 -5.63 1.47
C ASN A 54 8.78 -5.05 0.31
N LEU A 55 7.54 -5.52 0.15
CA LEU A 55 6.66 -4.98 -0.88
C LEU A 55 6.18 -3.57 -0.54
N LEU A 56 5.86 -3.30 0.74
CA LEU A 56 5.51 -1.96 1.21
C LEU A 56 6.62 -0.95 0.92
N ILE A 57 7.88 -1.30 1.20
CA ILE A 57 9.04 -0.42 0.95
C ILE A 57 9.17 -0.11 -0.55
N ARG A 58 9.08 -1.14 -1.42
CA ARG A 58 9.17 -0.94 -2.88
C ARG A 58 8.00 -0.13 -3.44
N MET A 59 6.80 -0.34 -2.92
CA MET A 59 5.62 0.44 -3.31
C MET A 59 5.77 1.90 -2.85
N ALA A 60 6.27 2.14 -1.64
CA ALA A 60 6.53 3.49 -1.14
C ALA A 60 7.54 4.25 -2.02
N ASP A 61 8.67 3.60 -2.33
CA ASP A 61 9.69 4.14 -3.24
C ASP A 61 9.10 4.46 -4.62
N ALA A 62 8.33 3.52 -5.19
CA ALA A 62 7.62 3.72 -6.45
C ALA A 62 6.59 4.88 -6.41
N LEU A 63 6.15 5.31 -5.23
CA LEU A 63 5.18 6.39 -5.02
C LEU A 63 5.83 7.70 -4.55
N ASP A 64 7.16 7.82 -4.62
CA ASP A 64 7.94 8.96 -4.10
C ASP A 64 7.62 9.29 -2.63
N THR A 65 7.39 8.26 -1.82
CA THR A 65 7.12 8.39 -0.38
C THR A 65 7.97 7.40 0.42
N THR A 66 7.75 7.35 1.73
CA THR A 66 8.43 6.40 2.62
C THR A 66 7.42 5.45 3.25
N SER A 67 7.87 4.25 3.61
CA SER A 67 7.03 3.31 4.37
C SER A 67 6.60 3.91 5.72
N SER A 68 7.41 4.77 6.34
CA SER A 68 7.04 5.53 7.54
C SER A 68 5.87 6.48 7.32
N GLU A 69 5.82 7.20 6.19
CA GLU A 69 4.67 8.07 5.87
C GLU A 69 3.41 7.25 5.59
N LEU A 70 3.53 6.11 4.90
CA LEU A 70 2.39 5.21 4.70
C LEU A 70 1.84 4.66 6.02
N LEU A 71 2.72 4.41 7.01
CA LEU A 71 2.36 3.90 8.34
C LEU A 71 2.01 4.98 9.37
N LYS A 72 2.12 6.26 9.01
CA LYS A 72 1.98 7.38 9.93
C LYS A 72 0.61 7.39 10.60
N ASP A 73 0.58 7.69 11.90
CA ASP A 73 -0.64 7.76 12.72
C ASP A 73 -1.45 6.46 12.80
N LEU A 74 -0.91 5.32 12.34
CA LEU A 74 -1.52 4.01 12.56
C LEU A 74 -1.18 3.50 13.95
N HIS A 75 -2.21 3.20 14.74
CA HIS A 75 -2.08 2.76 16.12
C HIS A 75 -2.75 1.40 16.33
N LEU A 76 -1.96 0.41 16.76
CA LEU A 76 -2.45 -0.94 17.09
C LEU A 76 -3.18 -1.00 18.43
N ARG A 77 -2.91 -0.04 19.31
CA ARG A 77 -3.55 0.15 20.62
C ARG A 77 -3.85 1.64 20.72
N ASP A 78 -4.98 1.98 21.32
CA ASP A 78 -5.25 3.37 21.68
C ASP A 78 -4.10 3.86 22.57
N LYS A 79 -3.60 5.07 22.31
CA LYS A 79 -2.65 5.71 23.24
C LYS A 79 -3.41 5.90 24.55
N GLU A 80 -2.98 5.21 25.61
CA GLU A 80 -3.31 5.57 26.99
C GLU A 80 -2.82 6.98 27.31
#